data_AF-A0A2M7FB44-F1
#
_entry.id   AF-A0A2M7FB44-F1
#
_cell.length_a   1.000
_cell.length_b   1.000
_cell.length_c   1.000
_cell.angle_alpha   90.00
_cell.angle_beta   90.00
_cell.angle_gamma   90.00
#
_symmetry.space_group_name_H-M   'P 1'
#
loop_
_entity.id
_entity.type
_entity.pdbx_description
1 polymer ?
#
loop_
_entity_poly.entity_id
_entity_poly.type
_entity_poly.pdbx_seq_one_letter_code
_entity_poly.pdbx_strand_id
1 'polypeptide(L)' 'MSLVVPAVLPSSRKDFEEKLALFTRLPSVNRVQIDVVDGEFASPASWPYSAPAELEALVER' A
#
# COMPACT_ATOMS: atom_id res chain seq x y z
N MET A 1 22.65 13.81 4.70
CA MET A 1 22.28 12.37 4.65
C MET A 1 20.95 12.27 3.94
N SER A 2 20.86 11.56 2.81
CA SER A 2 19.60 11.34 2.10
C SER A 2 18.87 10.16 2.74
N LEU A 3 17.69 10.41 3.32
CA LEU A 3 16.78 9.36 3.77
C LEU A 3 16.02 8.84 2.54
N VAL A 4 16.22 7.57 2.19
CA VAL A 4 15.43 6.90 1.14
C VAL A 4 14.42 5.99 1.83
N VAL A 5 13.13 6.21 1.56
CA VAL A 5 12.03 5.38 2.06
C VAL A 5 11.33 4.78 0.83
N PRO A 6 11.48 3.47 0.57
CA PRO A 6 10.77 2.82 -0.53
C PRO A 6 9.25 2.89 -0.32
N ALA A 7 8.50 3.26 -1.36
CA ALA A 7 7.05 3.25 -1.35
C ALA A 7 6.50 1.96 -1.97
N VAL A 8 5.41 1.46 -1.41
CA VAL A 8 4.73 0.24 -1.83
C VAL A 8 3.25 0.56 -2.02
N LEU A 9 2.81 0.47 -3.28
CA LEU A 9 1.41 0.43 -3.65
C LEU A 9 1.12 -1.00 -4.11
N PRO A 10 0.65 -1.89 -3.22
CA PRO A 10 0.50 -3.28 -3.59
C PRO A 10 -0.88 -3.51 -4.21
N SER A 11 -0.99 -4.43 -5.17
CA SER A 11 -2.27 -4.79 -5.82
C SER A 11 -2.91 -6.05 -5.22
N SER A 12 -2.16 -6.78 -4.41
CA SER A 12 -2.61 -8.00 -3.73
C SER A 12 -1.73 -8.29 -2.52
N ARG A 13 -2.17 -9.22 -1.67
CA ARG A 13 -1.37 -9.74 -0.56
C ARG A 13 -0.02 -10.29 -1.00
N LYS A 14 -0.04 -11.08 -2.07
CA LYS A 14 1.17 -11.72 -2.62
C LYS A 14 2.18 -10.66 -3.07
N ASP A 15 1.70 -9.65 -3.80
CA ASP A 15 2.53 -8.54 -4.27
C ASP A 15 3.14 -7.74 -3.10
N PHE A 16 2.35 -7.50 -2.04
CA PHE A 16 2.85 -6.89 -0.81
C PHE A 16 3.97 -7.70 -0.16
N GLU A 17 3.74 -9.01 0.06
CA GLU A 17 4.72 -9.91 0.66
C GLU A 17 6.01 -10.02 -0.15
N GLU A 18 5.91 -10.12 -1.48
CA GLU A 18 7.06 -10.16 -2.40
C GLU A 18 7.90 -8.87 -2.34
N LYS A 19 7.25 -7.70 -2.36
CA LYS A 19 7.93 -6.40 -2.24
C LYS A 19 8.61 -6.25 -0.88
N LEU A 20 7.95 -6.61 0.22
CA LEU A 20 8.56 -6.58 1.55
C LEU A 20 9.76 -7.53 1.65
N ALA A 21 9.65 -8.75 1.10
CA ALA A 21 10.74 -9.72 1.09
C ALA A 21 11.97 -9.24 0.29
N LEU A 22 11.79 -8.33 -0.67
CA LEU A 22 12.90 -7.66 -1.35
C LEU A 22 13.58 -6.64 -0.42
N PHE A 23 12.81 -5.81 0.28
CA PHE A 23 13.37 -4.76 1.13
C PHE A 23 14.09 -5.29 2.36
N THR A 24 13.68 -6.44 2.91
CA THR A 24 14.42 -7.08 4.01
C THR A 24 15.84 -7.50 3.64
N ARG A 25 16.14 -7.60 2.33
CA ARG A 25 17.49 -7.87 1.81
C ARG A 25 18.34 -6.62 1.63
N LEU A 26 17.76 -5.43 1.79
CA LEU A 26 18.43 -4.14 1.63
C LEU A 26 18.81 -3.57 3.00
N PRO A 27 20.08 -3.66 3.43
CA PRO A 27 20.48 -3.27 4.79
C PRO A 27 20.35 -1.76 5.07
N SER A 28 20.25 -0.94 4.02
CA SER A 28 20.02 0.51 4.12
C SER A 28 18.55 0.89 4.31
N VAL A 29 17.61 -0.05 4.17
CA VAL A 29 16.17 0.20 4.30
C VAL A 29 15.74 -0.15 5.72
N ASN A 30 15.41 0.88 6.50
CA ASN A 30 14.89 0.75 7.87
C ASN A 30 13.43 1.21 8.01
N ARG A 31 12.84 1.72 6.92
CA ARG A 31 11.47 2.22 6.83
C ARG A 31 10.95 1.97 5.42
N VAL A 32 9.67 1.61 5.34
CA VAL A 32 8.93 1.49 4.08
C VAL A 32 7.65 2.32 4.21
N GLN A 33 7.25 2.98 3.15
CA GLN A 33 5.96 3.67 3.04
C GLN A 33 4.97 2.73 2.35
N ILE A 34 3.80 2.52 2.96
CA ILE A 34 2.71 1.76 2.35
C ILE A 34 1.65 2.75 1.92
N ASP A 35 1.40 2.80 0.62
CA ASP A 35 0.38 3.66 0.04
C ASP A 35 -0.94 2.89 -0.02
N VAL A 36 -1.99 3.49 0.56
CA VAL A 36 -3.35 2.95 0.54
C VAL A 36 -4.21 3.91 -0.25
N VAL A 37 -4.82 3.41 -1.33
CA VAL A 37 -5.74 4.14 -2.20
C VAL A 37 -7.04 3.36 -2.38
N ASP A 38 -8.14 4.09 -2.38
CA ASP A 38 -9.52 3.60 -2.47
C ASP A 38 -9.98 3.27 -3.89
N GLY A 39 -9.25 3.76 -4.89
CA GLY A 39 -9.64 3.67 -6.30
C GLY A 39 -10.48 4.86 -6.79
N GLU A 40 -10.95 5.75 -5.91
CA GLU A 40 -11.77 6.92 -6.23
C GLU A 40 -10.97 8.22 -6.20
N PHE A 41 -10.30 8.50 -5.08
CA PHE A 41 -9.36 9.61 -4.99
C PHE A 41 -8.16 9.39 -5.91
N ALA A 42 -7.71 8.15 -6.03
CA ALA A 42 -6.69 7.73 -6.98
C ALA A 42 -6.92 6.28 -7.43
N SER A 43 -6.97 6.04 -8.75
CA SER A 43 -7.18 4.73 -9.36
C SER A 43 -5.88 4.11 -9.89
N PRO A 44 -5.71 2.77 -9.86
CA PRO A 44 -6.62 1.77 -9.28
C PRO A 44 -6.47 1.63 -7.75
N ALA A 45 -7.47 1.03 -7.09
CA ALA A 45 -7.42 0.72 -5.67
C ALA A 45 -6.18 -0.12 -5.31
N SER A 46 -5.56 0.18 -4.17
CA SER A 46 -4.50 -0.65 -3.60
C SER A 46 -5.08 -1.81 -2.80
N TRP A 47 -4.20 -2.71 -2.40
CA TRP A 47 -4.46 -3.74 -1.42
C TRP A 47 -3.75 -3.40 -0.09
N PRO A 48 -4.28 -3.75 1.09
CA PRO A 48 -5.66 -4.05 1.35
C PRO A 48 -6.48 -2.75 1.36
N TYR A 49 -7.37 -2.59 0.39
CA TYR A 49 -8.51 -1.70 0.55
C TYR A 49 -9.76 -2.56 0.63
N SER A 50 -10.13 -2.93 1.86
CA SER A 50 -11.48 -3.35 2.18
C SER A 50 -12.07 -2.20 2.97
N ALA A 51 -12.87 -1.34 2.33
CA ALA A 51 -13.69 -0.39 3.07
C ALA A 51 -14.43 -1.19 4.16
N PRO A 52 -14.36 -0.81 5.45
CA PRO A 52 -15.30 -1.32 6.44
C PRO A 52 -16.72 -1.14 5.90
N ALA A 53 -17.64 -2.07 6.20
CA ALA A 53 -19.01 -1.99 5.72
C ALA A 53 -19.68 -0.63 6.02
N GLU A 54 -19.25 0.07 7.07
CA GLU A 54 -19.72 1.42 7.39
C GLU A 54 -19.28 2.50 6.37
N LEU A 55 -18.19 2.30 5.63
CA LEU A 55 -17.70 3.20 4.59
C LEU A 55 -18.23 2.85 3.19
N GLU A 56 -18.62 1.60 2.92
CA GLU A 56 -19.28 1.23 1.65
C GLU A 56 -20.57 2.04 1.42
N ALA A 57 -21.33 2.30 2.49
CA ALA A 57 -22.57 3.09 2.43
C ALA A 57 -22.38 4.59 2.13
N LEU A 58 -21.15 5.11 2.23
CA LEU A 58 -20.84 6.51 1.93
C LEU A 58 -20.48 6.75 0.46
N VAL A 59 -20.20 5.68 -0.29
CA VAL A 59 -19.81 5.73 -1.72
C VAL A 59 -21.04 5.72 -2.65
N GLU A 60 -22.22 5.26 -2.20
CA GLU A 60 -23.46 5.25 -3.00
C GLU A 60 -24.20 6.62 -3.06
N ARG A 61 -23.55 7.77 -2.83
CA ARG A 61 -24.20 9.11 -2.90
C ARG A 61 -23.69 9.99 -4.02
#